data_AF-A0A532ULA2-F1
#
_entry.id   AF-A0A532ULA2-F1
#
_cell.length_a   1.000
_cell.length_b   1.000
_cell.length_c   1.000
_cell.angle_alpha   90.00
_cell.angle_beta   90.00
_cell.angle_gamma   90.00
#
_symmetry.space_group_name_H-M   'P 1'
#
loop_
_entity.id
_entity.type
_entity.pdbx_description
1 polymer ?
#
loop_
_entity_poly.entity_id
_entity_poly.type
_entity_poly.pdbx_seq_one_letter_code
_entity_poly.pdbx_strand_id
1 'polypeptide(L)'
;MAGNGSQKTVTFPDKKMQNNKSKLKPIVRLKGFTLLELLIVMSIIVLLMSILLPCLNRAKNSAYELAAMQTGVDEEGKVRLEIKNPSDRKRYDDIYMIEINPPKNCHFFLRKPHPSGMELIKRDGQDYIKWRPRWSDIGVHLITVVFEGQEVSEQEIRIYVFNKELLEAEREKKDEPH
;
A
#
# COMPACT_ATOMS: atom_id res chain seq x y z
N MET A 1 -72.21 -48.79 -74.48
CA MET A 1 -72.19 -49.72 -73.33
C MET A 1 -70.80 -49.67 -72.72
N ALA A 2 -70.74 -49.19 -71.48
CA ALA A 2 -69.51 -48.86 -70.76
C ALA A 2 -68.87 -50.11 -70.14
N GLY A 3 -67.54 -50.23 -70.23
CA GLY A 3 -66.74 -51.31 -69.66
C GLY A 3 -65.70 -50.77 -68.69
N ASN A 4 -65.96 -50.99 -67.40
CA ASN A 4 -65.32 -50.50 -66.19
C ASN A 4 -63.79 -50.72 -66.10
N GLY A 5 -63.04 -49.64 -65.85
CA GLY A 5 -61.65 -49.69 -65.41
C GLY A 5 -61.57 -49.93 -63.90
N SER A 6 -60.87 -50.99 -63.48
CA SER A 6 -60.68 -51.35 -62.08
C SER A 6 -59.56 -50.50 -61.46
N GLN A 7 -59.91 -49.39 -60.82
CA GLN A 7 -58.99 -48.65 -59.95
C GLN A 7 -58.93 -49.34 -58.60
N LYS A 8 -57.75 -49.86 -58.24
CA LYS A 8 -57.44 -50.32 -56.89
C LYS A 8 -57.28 -49.10 -55.98
N THR A 9 -58.26 -48.87 -55.11
CA THR A 9 -58.17 -47.87 -54.05
C THR A 9 -57.22 -48.37 -52.97
N VAL A 10 -56.04 -47.76 -52.87
CA VAL A 10 -55.12 -47.95 -51.75
C VAL A 10 -55.69 -47.21 -50.55
N THR A 11 -56.19 -47.96 -49.56
CA THR A 11 -56.70 -47.42 -48.31
C THR A 11 -55.51 -47.05 -47.42
N PHE A 12 -55.21 -45.76 -47.31
CA PHE A 12 -54.25 -45.25 -46.34
C PHE A 12 -54.93 -45.18 -44.97
N PRO A 13 -54.31 -45.69 -43.88
CA PRO A 13 -54.89 -45.54 -42.56
C PRO A 13 -54.86 -44.07 -42.14
N ASP A 14 -56.05 -43.53 -41.85
CA ASP A 14 -56.25 -42.22 -41.25
C ASP A 14 -55.65 -42.19 -39.85
N LYS A 15 -54.36 -41.84 -39.78
CA LYS A 15 -53.63 -41.68 -38.54
C LYS A 15 -54.09 -40.37 -37.92
N LYS A 16 -55.12 -40.44 -37.05
CA LYS A 16 -55.53 -39.35 -36.16
C LYS A 16 -54.29 -38.72 -35.52
N MET A 17 -53.91 -37.55 -36.01
CA MET A 17 -52.83 -36.74 -35.46
C MET A 17 -53.32 -36.21 -34.11
N GLN A 18 -53.02 -36.95 -33.04
CA GLN A 18 -53.26 -36.49 -31.67
C GLN A 18 -52.47 -35.20 -31.49
N ASN A 19 -53.19 -34.08 -31.43
CA ASN A 19 -52.67 -32.76 -31.10
C ASN A 19 -52.23 -32.79 -29.63
N ASN A 20 -51.02 -33.33 -29.39
CA ASN A 20 -50.30 -33.10 -28.15
C ASN A 20 -50.00 -31.62 -28.09
N LYS A 21 -50.93 -30.86 -27.49
CA LYS A 21 -50.67 -29.53 -26.95
C LYS A 21 -49.58 -29.71 -25.91
N SER A 22 -48.33 -29.76 -26.36
CA SER A 22 -47.15 -29.70 -25.50
C SER A 22 -47.35 -28.45 -24.67
N LYS A 23 -47.62 -28.63 -23.37
CA LYS A 23 -47.60 -27.55 -22.40
C LYS A 23 -46.23 -26.90 -22.51
N LEU A 24 -46.15 -25.82 -23.30
CA LEU A 24 -44.97 -24.97 -23.35
C LEU A 24 -44.78 -24.49 -21.91
N LYS A 25 -43.78 -25.03 -21.23
CA LYS A 25 -43.42 -24.58 -19.88
C LYS A 25 -43.19 -23.07 -20.01
N PRO A 26 -43.84 -22.24 -19.18
CA PRO A 26 -43.62 -20.80 -19.25
C PRO A 26 -42.12 -20.57 -19.03
N ILE A 27 -41.45 -20.00 -20.02
CA ILE A 27 -40.09 -19.49 -19.86
C ILE A 27 -40.21 -18.39 -18.81
N VAL A 28 -39.70 -18.67 -17.62
CA VAL A 28 -39.61 -17.68 -16.54
C VAL A 28 -38.70 -16.58 -17.06
N ARG A 29 -39.27 -15.43 -17.45
CA ARG A 29 -38.49 -14.26 -17.84
C ARG A 29 -37.73 -13.79 -16.61
N LEU A 30 -36.42 -14.01 -16.60
CA LEU A 30 -35.53 -13.38 -15.64
C LEU A 30 -35.66 -11.86 -15.84
N LYS A 31 -36.11 -11.15 -14.81
CA LYS A 31 -36.14 -9.68 -14.82
C LYS A 31 -34.68 -9.21 -14.94
N GLY A 32 -34.37 -8.46 -16.01
CA GLY A 32 -33.08 -7.80 -16.16
C GLY A 32 -32.93 -6.66 -15.15
N PHE A 33 -31.69 -6.30 -14.87
CA PHE A 33 -31.34 -5.17 -14.00
C PHE A 33 -31.73 -3.85 -14.67
N THR A 34 -32.30 -2.93 -13.90
CA THR A 34 -32.58 -1.57 -14.38
C THR A 34 -31.31 -0.71 -14.34
N LEU A 35 -31.22 0.29 -15.21
CA LEU A 35 -30.13 1.27 -15.18
C LEU A 35 -30.06 2.01 -13.84
N LEU A 36 -31.22 2.26 -13.22
CA LEU A 36 -31.31 2.92 -11.93
C LEU A 36 -30.72 2.06 -10.81
N GLU A 37 -31.04 0.76 -10.77
CA GLU A 37 -30.47 -0.16 -9.78
C GLU A 37 -28.94 -0.20 -9.88
N LEU A 38 -28.39 -0.26 -11.10
CA LEU A 38 -26.94 -0.21 -11.31
C LEU A 38 -26.33 1.13 -10.82
N LEU A 39 -26.98 2.24 -11.13
CA LEU A 39 -26.52 3.58 -10.76
C LEU A 39 -26.48 3.77 -9.24
N ILE A 40 -27.54 3.37 -8.53
CA ILE A 40 -27.60 3.48 -7.07
C ILE A 40 -26.51 2.62 -6.44
N VAL A 41 -26.27 1.41 -6.95
CA VAL A 41 -25.22 0.53 -6.45
C VAL A 41 -23.83 1.17 -6.61
N MET A 42 -23.52 1.72 -7.79
CA MET A 42 -22.24 2.40 -8.00
C MET A 42 -22.09 3.63 -7.10
N SER A 43 -23.17 4.41 -6.92
CA SER A 43 -23.18 5.57 -6.03
C SER A 43 -22.80 5.19 -4.59
N ILE A 44 -23.37 4.10 -4.07
CA ILE A 44 -23.07 3.62 -2.71
C ILE A 44 -21.64 3.08 -2.63
N ILE A 45 -21.14 2.34 -3.64
CA ILE A 45 -19.76 1.84 -3.65
C ILE A 45 -18.76 3.00 -3.59
N VAL A 46 -18.96 4.05 -4.39
CA VAL A 46 -18.07 5.22 -4.40
C VAL A 46 -18.10 5.92 -3.04
N LEU A 47 -19.29 6.09 -2.45
CA LEU A 47 -19.44 6.67 -1.11
C LEU A 47 -18.67 5.85 -0.07
N LEU A 48 -18.84 4.53 -0.05
CA LEU A 48 -18.12 3.66 0.88
C LEU A 48 -16.60 3.69 0.64
N MET A 49 -16.14 3.66 -0.61
CA MET A 49 -14.72 3.75 -0.94
C MET A 49 -14.09 5.07 -0.48
N SER A 50 -14.83 6.18 -0.55
CA SER A 50 -14.34 7.49 -0.08
C SER A 50 -13.95 7.49 1.40
N ILE A 51 -14.63 6.69 2.22
CA ILE A 51 -14.36 6.54 3.66
C ILE A 51 -13.35 5.41 3.89
N LEU A 52 -13.41 4.34 3.10
CA LEU A 52 -12.54 3.18 3.27
C LEU A 52 -11.07 3.45 2.90
N LEU A 53 -10.81 4.17 1.80
CA LEU A 53 -9.45 4.46 1.33
C LEU A 53 -8.58 5.22 2.35
N PRO A 54 -9.03 6.32 2.99
CA PRO A 54 -8.21 7.01 3.99
C PRO A 54 -7.96 6.12 5.22
N CYS A 55 -8.95 5.32 5.64
CA CYS A 55 -8.78 4.37 6.74
C CYS A 55 -7.74 3.30 6.43
N LEU A 56 -7.80 2.72 5.23
CA LEU A 56 -6.82 1.74 4.77
C LEU A 56 -5.42 2.35 4.66
N ASN A 57 -5.29 3.58 4.15
CA ASN A 57 -3.99 4.24 4.03
C ASN A 57 -3.37 4.52 5.41
N ARG A 58 -4.19 4.91 6.40
CA ARG A 58 -3.74 5.07 7.79
C ARG A 58 -3.26 3.73 8.38
N ALA A 59 -4.06 2.67 8.25
CA ALA A 59 -3.69 1.34 8.75
C ALA A 59 -2.37 0.83 8.13
N LYS A 60 -2.20 1.04 6.82
CA LYS A 60 -0.97 0.70 6.10
C LYS A 60 0.24 1.51 6.61
N ASN A 61 0.07 2.82 6.84
CA ASN A 61 1.14 3.64 7.40
C ASN A 61 1.52 3.18 8.81
N SER A 62 0.55 2.84 9.66
CA SER A 62 0.83 2.26 10.98
C SER A 62 1.60 0.95 10.87
N ALA A 63 1.27 0.08 9.92
CA ALA A 63 2.04 -1.15 9.68
C ALA A 63 3.49 -0.86 9.23
N TYR A 64 3.72 0.18 8.43
CA TYR A 64 5.08 0.61 8.07
C TYR A 64 5.86 1.15 9.26
N GLU A 65 5.21 1.85 10.19
CA GLU A 65 5.83 2.29 11.44
C GLU A 65 6.19 1.11 12.36
N LEU A 66 5.43 0.02 12.33
CA LEU A 66 5.80 -1.21 13.04
C LEU A 66 7.05 -1.87 12.44
N ALA A 67 7.25 -1.77 11.12
CA ALA A 67 8.42 -2.30 10.42
C ALA A 67 9.66 -1.40 10.51
N ALA A 68 9.53 -0.20 11.09
CA ALA A 68 10.62 0.74 11.19
C ALA A 68 11.75 0.20 12.09
N MET A 69 12.99 0.47 11.69
CA MET A 69 14.19 0.10 12.42
C MET A 69 14.43 1.10 13.54
N GLN A 70 14.48 0.62 14.77
CA GLN A 70 14.84 1.45 15.93
C GLN A 70 16.37 1.53 16.02
N THR A 71 16.90 2.73 16.20
CA THR A 71 18.33 2.97 16.40
C THR A 71 18.52 3.96 17.54
N GLY A 72 19.48 3.69 18.40
CA GLY A 72 19.91 4.64 19.42
C GLY A 72 20.90 5.66 18.86
N VAL A 73 21.13 6.71 19.63
CA VAL A 73 22.29 7.60 19.46
C VAL A 73 23.44 7.02 20.29
N ASP A 74 24.59 6.83 19.67
CA ASP A 74 25.81 6.36 20.35
C ASP A 74 26.27 7.37 21.42
N GLU A 75 27.15 6.96 22.34
CA GLU A 75 27.73 7.84 23.38
C GLU A 75 28.40 9.10 22.79
N GLU A 76 28.89 9.02 21.55
CA GLU A 76 29.52 10.11 20.81
C GLU A 76 28.51 11.03 20.09
N GLY A 77 27.20 10.81 20.23
CA GLY A 77 26.18 11.57 19.51
C GLY A 77 26.00 11.14 18.05
N LYS A 78 26.40 9.92 17.67
CA LYS A 78 26.40 9.43 16.28
C LYS A 78 25.27 8.44 16.02
N VAL A 79 24.76 8.44 14.80
CA VAL A 79 23.74 7.50 14.32
C VAL A 79 24.13 7.03 12.92
N ARG A 80 24.04 5.74 12.65
CA ARG A 80 24.42 5.14 11.36
C ARG A 80 23.20 4.51 10.70
N LEU A 81 22.82 5.02 9.54
CA LEU A 81 21.66 4.58 8.77
C LEU A 81 22.13 3.98 7.45
N GLU A 82 21.73 2.75 7.20
CA GLU A 82 21.99 2.06 5.94
C GLU A 82 20.81 2.26 5.00
N ILE A 83 21.03 2.58 3.73
CA ILE A 83 19.96 2.61 2.74
C ILE A 83 20.21 1.57 1.66
N LYS A 84 19.15 0.84 1.29
CA LYS A 84 19.17 -0.09 0.17
C LYS A 84 19.24 0.63 -1.18
N ASN A 85 19.63 -0.11 -2.21
CA ASN A 85 19.58 0.38 -3.59
C ASN A 85 18.18 0.81 -4.02
N PRO A 86 18.04 1.83 -4.89
CA PRO A 86 16.74 2.33 -5.29
C PRO A 86 15.92 1.26 -6.02
N SER A 87 16.61 0.35 -6.74
CA SER A 87 16.02 -0.76 -7.48
C SER A 87 15.34 -1.79 -6.57
N ASP A 88 15.94 -2.07 -5.40
CA ASP A 88 15.45 -3.09 -4.46
C ASP A 88 14.62 -2.50 -3.31
N ARG A 89 14.63 -1.17 -3.17
CA ARG A 89 14.00 -0.44 -2.06
C ARG A 89 12.48 -0.48 -2.13
N LYS A 90 11.84 -1.14 -1.15
CA LYS A 90 10.38 -1.15 -1.02
C LYS A 90 9.87 0.03 -0.20
N ARG A 91 8.56 0.28 -0.22
CA ARG A 91 7.94 1.42 0.50
C ARG A 91 8.13 1.37 2.02
N TYR A 92 8.37 0.20 2.59
CA TYR A 92 8.53 0.00 4.03
C TYR A 92 10.00 -0.18 4.44
N ASP A 93 10.94 -0.13 3.49
CA ASP A 93 12.37 -0.22 3.78
C ASP A 93 12.97 1.14 4.19
N ASP A 94 14.06 1.06 4.96
CA ASP A 94 14.90 2.17 5.43
C ASP A 94 14.11 3.27 6.15
N ILE A 95 13.06 2.88 6.87
CA ILE A 95 12.36 3.75 7.81
C ILE A 95 13.05 3.57 9.16
N TYR A 96 13.64 4.65 9.66
CA TYR A 96 14.38 4.68 10.91
C TYR A 96 13.64 5.47 11.99
N MET A 97 13.69 4.95 13.20
CA MET A 97 13.22 5.62 14.42
C MET A 97 14.43 5.81 15.32
N ILE A 98 14.96 7.04 15.35
CA ILE A 98 16.09 7.42 16.19
C ILE A 98 15.54 7.76 17.56
N GLU A 99 15.92 6.98 18.58
CA GLU A 99 15.49 7.22 19.95
C GLU A 99 16.11 8.50 20.51
N ILE A 100 15.27 9.33 21.14
CA ILE A 100 15.70 10.49 21.90
C ILE A 100 15.27 10.30 23.34
N ASN A 101 16.13 10.68 24.28
CA ASN A 101 15.84 10.68 25.71
C ASN A 101 15.67 12.12 26.19
N PRO A 102 14.49 12.75 26.00
CA PRO A 102 14.26 14.09 26.49
C PRO A 102 14.27 14.13 28.03
N PRO A 103 14.79 15.21 28.64
CA PRO A 103 14.61 15.45 30.06
C PRO A 103 13.12 15.57 30.43
N LYS A 104 12.78 15.29 31.70
CA LYS A 104 11.38 15.20 32.16
C LYS A 104 10.57 16.46 31.80
N ASN A 105 9.38 16.24 31.23
CA ASN A 105 8.38 17.25 30.91
C ASN A 105 8.89 18.44 30.08
N CYS A 106 9.68 18.15 29.05
CA CYS A 106 10.20 19.15 28.12
C CYS A 106 9.46 19.07 26.77
N HIS A 107 9.21 20.23 26.15
CA HIS A 107 8.90 20.29 24.73
C HIS A 107 10.20 20.13 23.95
N PHE A 108 10.18 19.49 22.79
CA PHE A 108 11.37 19.42 21.96
C PHE A 108 11.04 19.55 20.48
N PHE A 109 11.99 20.10 19.73
CA PHE A 109 11.86 20.30 18.28
C PHE A 109 13.22 20.19 17.59
N LEU A 110 13.18 19.97 16.28
CA LEU A 110 14.37 19.99 15.44
C LEU A 110 14.65 21.42 14.98
N ARG A 111 15.85 21.92 15.30
CA ARG A 111 16.32 23.20 14.78
C ARG A 111 16.64 23.05 13.30
N LYS A 112 16.28 24.05 12.49
CA LYS A 112 16.65 24.11 11.06
C LYS A 112 18.11 24.57 10.92
N PRO A 113 18.86 24.09 9.92
CA PRO A 113 18.45 23.16 8.86
C PRO A 113 18.47 21.69 9.32
N HIS A 114 17.45 20.93 8.93
CA HIS A 114 17.45 19.47 9.05
C HIS A 114 16.94 18.85 7.73
N PRO A 115 17.30 17.60 7.42
CA PRO A 115 16.83 16.91 6.24
C PRO A 115 15.30 16.89 6.12
N SER A 116 14.81 16.91 4.88
CA SER A 116 13.37 16.83 4.61
C SER A 116 12.80 15.47 4.99
N GLY A 117 11.58 15.46 5.53
CA GLY A 117 10.88 14.23 5.91
C GLY A 117 11.27 13.64 7.26
N MET A 118 12.04 14.38 8.08
CA MET A 118 12.16 14.09 9.50
C MET A 118 10.86 14.49 10.22
N GLU A 119 10.33 13.59 11.02
CA GLU A 119 9.12 13.78 11.82
C GLU A 119 9.39 13.36 13.27
N LEU A 120 8.95 14.18 14.23
CA LEU A 120 8.97 13.78 15.64
C LEU A 120 7.74 12.96 15.95
N ILE A 121 7.93 11.78 16.53
CA ILE A 121 6.86 10.86 16.89
C ILE A 121 7.04 10.37 18.32
N LYS A 122 5.92 10.11 18.99
CA LYS A 122 5.90 9.49 20.33
C LYS A 122 5.29 8.11 20.24
N ARG A 123 5.99 7.09 20.73
CA ARG A 123 5.56 5.70 20.68
C ARG A 123 5.91 5.01 21.99
N ASP A 124 4.92 4.33 22.59
CA ASP A 124 5.09 3.58 23.84
C ASP A 124 5.66 4.41 25.01
N GLY A 125 5.40 5.73 25.02
CA GLY A 125 5.90 6.66 26.03
C GLY A 125 7.30 7.22 25.76
N GLN A 126 8.00 6.70 24.75
CA GLN A 126 9.32 7.14 24.32
C GLN A 126 9.22 8.06 23.08
N ASP A 127 10.15 9.00 22.96
CA ASP A 127 10.21 9.98 21.90
C ASP A 127 11.24 9.58 20.83
N TYR A 128 10.86 9.69 19.55
CA TYR A 128 11.71 9.30 18.42
C TYR A 128 11.70 10.36 17.32
N ILE A 129 12.83 10.48 16.60
CA ILE A 129 12.85 11.08 15.26
C ILE A 129 12.62 9.97 14.25
N LYS A 130 11.46 9.98 13.60
CA LYS A 130 11.19 9.16 12.43
C LYS A 130 11.82 9.81 11.21
N TRP A 131 12.63 9.08 10.48
CA TRP A 131 13.18 9.54 9.23
C TRP A 131 13.31 8.41 8.22
N ARG A 132 13.06 8.74 6.96
CA ARG A 132 13.30 7.87 5.82
C ARG A 132 14.26 8.56 4.87
N PRO A 133 15.58 8.33 5.00
CA PRO A 133 16.57 8.98 4.15
C PRO A 133 16.34 8.67 2.68
N ARG A 134 16.55 9.66 1.81
CA ARG A 134 16.56 9.48 0.36
C ARG A 134 17.97 9.15 -0.10
N TRP A 135 18.07 8.69 -1.34
CA TRP A 135 19.38 8.49 -1.97
C TRP A 135 20.20 9.77 -2.09
N SER A 136 19.54 10.92 -2.24
CA SER A 136 20.17 12.24 -2.18
C SER A 136 20.72 12.60 -0.79
N ASP A 137 20.31 11.87 0.25
CA ASP A 137 20.68 12.15 1.63
C ASP A 137 21.88 11.30 2.08
N ILE A 138 22.53 10.55 1.17
CA ILE A 138 23.78 9.85 1.48
C ILE A 138 24.84 10.88 1.90
N GLY A 139 25.52 10.60 3.02
CA GLY A 139 26.52 11.50 3.61
C GLY A 139 26.28 11.73 5.10
N VAL A 140 26.75 12.89 5.58
CA VAL A 140 26.68 13.25 7.00
C VAL A 140 25.72 14.41 7.20
N HIS A 141 24.79 14.24 8.14
CA HIS A 141 23.82 15.26 8.54
C HIS A 141 24.01 15.59 10.01
N LEU A 142 24.29 16.85 10.30
CA LEU A 142 24.27 17.37 11.66
C LEU A 142 22.89 17.94 11.94
N ILE A 143 22.19 17.38 12.92
CA ILE A 143 20.90 17.90 13.38
C ILE A 143 21.01 18.32 14.85
N THR A 144 20.28 19.35 15.22
CA THR A 144 20.21 19.84 16.60
C THR A 144 18.79 19.65 17.12
N VAL A 145 18.66 18.86 18.17
CA VAL A 145 17.42 18.68 18.93
C VAL A 145 17.44 19.67 20.08
N VAL A 146 16.45 20.56 20.14
CA VAL A 146 16.30 21.52 21.23
C VAL A 146 15.25 21.00 22.18
N PHE A 147 15.57 20.91 23.47
CA PHE A 147 14.64 20.60 24.55
C PHE A 147 14.36 21.87 25.35
N GLU A 148 13.11 22.32 25.35
CA GLU A 148 12.61 23.44 26.12
C GLU A 148 11.87 22.91 27.37
N GLY A 149 12.50 23.05 28.53
CA GLY A 149 11.91 22.76 29.83
C GLY A 149 12.10 23.93 30.80
N GLN A 150 12.53 23.62 32.03
CA GLN A 150 13.00 24.66 32.98
C GLN A 150 14.30 25.32 32.50
N GLU A 151 15.14 24.54 31.81
CA GLU A 151 16.32 25.01 31.10
C GLU A 151 16.19 24.60 29.62
N VAL A 152 16.75 25.40 28.73
CA VAL A 152 16.86 25.05 27.31
C VAL A 152 18.15 24.29 27.12
N SER A 153 18.05 23.03 26.69
CA SER A 153 19.22 22.22 26.34
C SER A 153 19.19 21.87 24.85
N GLU A 154 20.36 21.81 24.24
CA GLU A 154 20.52 21.41 22.84
C GLU A 154 21.35 20.13 22.79
N GLN A 155 20.91 19.17 21.98
CA GLN A 155 21.66 17.95 21.68
C GLN A 155 21.95 17.91 20.18
N GLU A 156 23.23 17.85 19.84
CA GLU A 156 23.67 17.62 18.47
C GLU A 156 23.76 16.13 18.18
N ILE A 157 23.16 15.71 17.06
CA ILE A 157 23.20 14.34 16.57
C ILE A 157 23.81 14.34 15.17
N ARG A 158 24.84 13.51 14.98
CA ARG A 158 25.52 13.29 13.70
C ARG A 158 24.99 12.01 13.06
N ILE A 159 24.19 12.17 12.00
CA ILE A 159 23.60 11.06 11.27
C ILE A 159 24.43 10.77 10.03
N TYR A 160 24.94 9.55 9.92
CA TYR A 160 25.66 9.02 8.76
C TYR A 160 24.70 8.16 7.97
N VAL A 161 24.37 8.59 6.75
CA VAL A 161 23.56 7.81 5.82
C VAL A 161 24.50 7.23 4.77
N PHE A 162 24.51 5.91 4.64
CA PHE A 162 25.38 5.24 3.67
C PHE A 162 24.66 4.07 3.01
N ASN A 163 25.20 3.64 1.87
CA ASN A 163 24.80 2.40 1.22
C ASN A 163 25.98 1.44 1.32
N LYS A 164 25.72 0.22 1.78
CA LYS A 164 26.78 -0.77 2.03
C LYS A 164 27.48 -1.20 0.74
N GLU A 165 26.72 -1.48 -0.31
CA GLU A 165 27.26 -1.94 -1.60
C GLU A 165 28.13 -0.88 -2.28
N LEU A 166 27.73 0.38 -2.18
CA LEU A 166 28.50 1.51 -2.69
C LEU A 166 29.83 1.67 -1.95
N LEU A 167 29.84 1.53 -0.63
CA LEU A 167 31.05 1.57 0.18
C LEU A 167 32.00 0.40 -0.12
N GLU A 168 31.47 -0.80 -0.39
CA GLU A 168 32.25 -1.98 -0.74
C GLU A 168 32.88 -1.84 -2.14
N ALA A 169 32.10 -1.38 -3.13
CA ALA A 169 32.60 -1.12 -4.48
C ALA A 169 33.68 -0.03 -4.54
N GLU A 170 33.60 0.99 -3.68
CA GLU A 170 34.65 2.02 -3.57
C GLU A 170 35.96 1.47 -2.98
N ARG A 171 35.88 0.50 -2.05
CA ARG A 171 37.06 -0.15 -1.47
C ARG A 171 37.74 -1.05 -2.50
N GLU A 172 36.96 -1.88 -3.21
CA GLU A 172 37.50 -2.77 -4.25
C GLU A 172 38.24 -2.01 -5.37
N LYS A 173 37.68 -0.88 -5.84
CA LYS A 173 38.37 -0.03 -6.84
C LYS A 173 39.67 0.60 -6.34
N LYS A 174 39.81 0.77 -5.03
CA LYS A 174 41.01 1.36 -4.43
C LYS A 174 42.11 0.31 -4.20
N ASP A 175 41.73 -0.96 -4.09
CA ASP A 175 42.63 -2.09 -3.91
C ASP A 175 43.12 -2.70 -5.25
N GLU A 176 42.60 -2.26 -6.40
CA GLU A 176 43.15 -2.59 -7.73
C GLU A 176 44.44 -1.79 -8.00
N PRO A 177 45.62 -2.44 -8.15
CA PRO A 177 46.85 -1.74 -8.47
C PRO A 177 46.84 -1.23 -9.92
N HIS A 178 47.23 0.04 -10.11
CA HIS A 178 47.54 0.64 -11.41
C HIS A 178 48.71 -0.07 -12.12
#